data_AF-A0A7V4G9F1-F1
#
_entry.id   AF-A0A7V4G9F1-F1
#
_cell.length_a   1.000
_cell.length_b   1.000
_cell.length_c   1.000
_cell.angle_alpha   90.00
_cell.angle_beta   90.00
_cell.angle_gamma   90.00
#
_symmetry.space_group_name_H-M   'P 1'
#
loop_
_entity.id
_entity.type
_entity.pdbx_description
1 polymer ?
#
loop_
_entity_poly.entity_id
_entity_poly.type
_entity_poly.pdbx_seq_one_letter_code
_entity_poly.pdbx_strand_id
1 'polypeptide(L)'
;MASTVYVMDLRASLKETNFQKFQRLLKTLDVKSIIQRRKKRPLIAVKLHFGEKGNTSYIRPNFVRLVVDALWEGGANPFLTDSNTLYIGTRLNAVSHLTTAIENGFAYAVVRAPVVIADGLLGKSEVEVEINKEQFQTVFLAQALHEAEGMVVMSHFKLHEMGGFGGALKNMAMGGASRKGKMAQHSNIAPMVTEKKCTGCGECVTHCAVEAIHLNPETGKAVIDPKICVGCAECIAVCPYGNIQINWNETIPVFLKKMMEYAYGVMLSKKDRDGLIPVDLDVA
;
A
#
# COMPACT_ATOMS: atom_id res chain seq x y z
N MET A 1 -7.94 13.04 21.42
CA MET A 1 -8.31 11.79 22.12
C MET A 1 -7.08 10.91 22.20
N ALA A 2 -6.80 10.33 23.36
CA ALA A 2 -5.74 9.34 23.50
C ALA A 2 -6.21 7.99 22.93
N SER A 3 -5.33 7.27 22.24
CA SER A 3 -5.60 5.92 21.76
C SER A 3 -5.21 4.90 22.83
N THR A 4 -5.99 3.84 22.99
CA THR A 4 -5.59 2.71 23.83
C THR A 4 -4.52 1.91 23.10
N VAL A 5 -3.35 1.76 23.72
CA VAL A 5 -2.22 1.01 23.17
C VAL A 5 -2.05 -0.27 23.98
N TYR A 6 -2.03 -1.41 23.28
CA TYR A 6 -1.74 -2.71 23.87
C TYR A 6 -0.36 -3.16 23.41
N VAL A 7 0.47 -3.63 24.34
CA VAL A 7 1.87 -4.02 24.07
C VAL A 7 2.14 -5.41 24.62
N MET A 8 2.93 -6.18 23.89
CA MET A 8 3.56 -7.40 24.38
C MET A 8 5.07 -7.31 24.19
N ASP A 9 5.83 -7.94 25.07
CA ASP A 9 7.27 -8.13 24.87
C ASP A 9 7.55 -9.39 24.02
N LEU A 10 8.73 -9.43 23.39
CA LEU A 10 9.14 -10.52 22.50
C LEU A 10 9.88 -11.68 23.19
N ARG A 11 9.99 -11.67 24.53
CA ARG A 11 10.66 -12.74 25.28
C ARG A 11 9.78 -13.98 25.33
N ALA A 12 10.17 -15.02 24.61
CA ALA A 12 9.52 -16.32 24.70
C ALA A 12 10.08 -17.15 25.85
N SER A 13 9.28 -18.05 26.40
CA SER A 13 9.68 -19.07 27.38
C SER A 13 9.06 -20.43 27.03
N LEU A 14 9.48 -21.49 27.72
CA LEU A 14 8.87 -22.82 27.59
C LEU A 14 7.37 -22.82 27.95
N LYS A 15 6.91 -21.88 28.78
CA LYS A 15 5.51 -21.76 29.22
C LYS A 15 4.67 -20.89 28.30
N GLU A 16 5.28 -19.95 27.61
CA GLU A 16 4.57 -18.98 26.76
C GLU A 16 5.42 -18.54 25.58
N THR A 17 4.93 -18.81 24.38
CA THR A 17 5.52 -18.41 23.10
C THR A 17 5.02 -17.03 22.67
N ASN A 18 5.75 -16.36 21.77
CA ASN A 18 5.30 -15.09 21.18
C ASN A 18 3.95 -15.24 20.43
N PHE A 19 3.65 -16.44 19.92
CA PHE A 19 2.38 -16.74 19.29
C PHE A 19 1.22 -16.68 20.29
N GLN A 20 1.39 -17.31 21.46
CA GLN A 20 0.40 -17.28 22.54
C GLN A 20 0.22 -15.87 23.12
N LYS A 21 1.33 -15.11 23.28
CA LYS A 21 1.26 -13.69 23.69
C LYS A 21 0.44 -12.85 22.72
N PHE A 22 0.69 -13.02 21.41
CA PHE A 22 -0.05 -12.29 20.38
C PHE A 22 -1.53 -12.67 20.35
N GLN A 23 -1.86 -13.96 20.48
CA GLN A 23 -3.25 -14.40 20.61
C GLN A 23 -3.95 -13.76 21.82
N ARG A 24 -3.27 -13.66 22.96
CA ARG A 24 -3.81 -12.97 24.14
C ARG A 24 -4.01 -11.48 23.87
N LEU A 25 -3.07 -10.81 23.19
CA LEU A 25 -3.20 -9.41 22.80
C LEU A 25 -4.44 -9.18 21.92
N LEU A 26 -4.65 -10.04 20.91
CA LEU A 26 -5.83 -9.99 20.03
C LEU A 26 -7.15 -10.22 20.77
N LYS A 27 -7.15 -11.09 21.79
CA LYS A 27 -8.33 -11.28 22.67
C LYS A 27 -8.60 -10.04 23.52
N THR A 28 -7.58 -9.41 24.07
CA THR A 28 -7.72 -8.17 24.87
C THR A 28 -8.24 -7.00 24.04
N LEU A 29 -7.84 -6.91 22.77
CA LEU A 29 -8.35 -5.93 21.82
C LEU A 29 -9.85 -6.11 21.52
N ASP A 30 -10.40 -7.30 21.78
CA ASP A 30 -11.80 -7.67 21.56
C ASP A 30 -12.28 -7.35 20.13
N VAL A 31 -11.49 -7.78 19.14
CA VAL A 31 -11.77 -7.62 17.70
C VAL A 31 -13.19 -8.07 17.34
N LYS A 32 -13.69 -9.11 18.03
CA LYS A 32 -15.04 -9.66 17.86
C LYS A 32 -16.11 -8.62 18.15
N SER A 33 -16.06 -7.92 19.29
CA SER A 33 -17.10 -6.92 19.60
C SER A 33 -17.06 -5.73 18.63
N ILE A 34 -15.90 -5.42 18.06
CA ILE A 34 -15.82 -4.34 17.07
C ILE A 34 -16.49 -4.75 15.75
N ILE A 35 -16.31 -5.99 15.29
CA ILE A 35 -16.97 -6.50 14.08
C ILE A 35 -18.47 -6.69 14.30
N GLN A 36 -18.89 -7.25 15.43
CA GLN A 36 -20.29 -7.58 15.71
C GLN A 36 -21.22 -6.36 15.87
N ARG A 37 -20.67 -5.14 15.97
CA ARG A 37 -21.47 -3.91 15.85
C ARG A 37 -22.15 -3.77 14.48
N ARG A 38 -21.73 -4.56 13.49
CA ARG A 38 -22.26 -4.53 12.12
C ARG A 38 -23.41 -5.52 11.93
N LYS A 39 -24.43 -5.09 11.18
CA LYS A 39 -25.62 -5.89 10.83
C LYS A 39 -25.33 -6.95 9.75
N LYS A 40 -24.24 -6.82 8.99
CA LYS A 40 -23.81 -7.72 7.91
C LYS A 40 -22.35 -8.12 8.14
N ARG A 41 -21.88 -9.18 7.47
CA ARG A 41 -20.47 -9.62 7.52
C ARG A 41 -19.61 -8.62 6.72
N PRO A 42 -18.81 -7.76 7.37
CA PRO A 42 -18.14 -6.67 6.66
C PRO A 42 -16.90 -7.17 5.91
N LEU A 43 -16.56 -6.50 4.80
CA LEU A 43 -15.27 -6.67 4.13
C LEU A 43 -14.18 -5.92 4.92
N ILE A 44 -13.18 -6.65 5.41
CA ILE A 44 -12.08 -6.07 6.21
C ILE A 44 -10.75 -6.25 5.50
N ALA A 45 -10.10 -5.13 5.18
CA ALA A 45 -8.76 -5.13 4.60
C ALA A 45 -7.71 -5.39 5.69
N VAL A 46 -6.91 -6.44 5.55
CA VAL A 46 -5.69 -6.62 6.33
C VAL A 46 -4.55 -6.04 5.51
N LYS A 47 -4.20 -4.79 5.81
CA LYS A 47 -3.18 -4.04 5.08
C LYS A 47 -1.79 -4.39 5.63
N LEU A 48 -0.93 -4.87 4.75
CA LEU A 48 0.47 -5.15 5.05
C LEU A 48 1.30 -4.99 3.78
N HIS A 49 2.62 -5.03 3.91
CA HIS A 49 3.50 -5.16 2.75
C HIS A 49 3.96 -6.62 2.65
N PHE A 50 3.99 -7.16 1.43
CA PHE A 50 4.30 -8.58 1.21
C PHE A 50 5.79 -8.88 1.08
N GLY A 51 6.66 -7.88 1.22
CA GLY A 51 8.09 -8.01 0.91
C GLY A 51 8.41 -7.96 -0.58
N GLU A 52 9.70 -7.92 -0.90
CA GLU A 52 10.19 -8.12 -2.27
C GLU A 52 10.79 -9.50 -2.36
N LYS A 53 10.87 -10.04 -3.57
CA LYS A 53 11.58 -11.30 -3.81
C LYS A 53 13.01 -11.25 -3.26
N GLY A 54 13.37 -12.28 -2.52
CA GLY A 54 14.72 -12.44 -1.95
C GLY A 54 14.97 -11.70 -0.65
N ASN A 55 14.01 -10.92 -0.12
CA ASN A 55 14.12 -10.36 1.23
C ASN A 55 13.32 -11.19 2.25
N THR A 56 13.61 -10.99 3.53
CA THR A 56 12.88 -11.60 4.66
C THR A 56 12.28 -10.54 5.58
N SER A 57 12.39 -9.27 5.18
CA SER A 57 11.99 -8.11 5.96
C SER A 57 10.49 -7.82 5.80
N TYR A 58 9.65 -8.78 6.16
CA TYR A 58 8.19 -8.68 6.20
C TYR A 58 7.63 -9.44 7.40
N ILE A 59 6.39 -9.15 7.77
CA ILE A 59 5.72 -9.84 8.88
C ILE A 59 5.55 -11.30 8.52
N ARG A 60 5.95 -12.20 9.42
CA ARG A 60 5.80 -13.64 9.17
C ARG A 60 4.31 -13.98 8.96
N PRO A 61 3.94 -14.68 7.87
CA PRO A 61 2.55 -15.00 7.56
C PRO A 61 1.78 -15.69 8.70
N ASN A 62 2.46 -16.44 9.57
CA ASN A 62 1.87 -17.10 10.73
C ASN A 62 1.24 -16.11 11.72
N PHE A 63 1.82 -14.92 11.93
CA PHE A 63 1.20 -13.90 12.79
C PHE A 63 0.02 -13.23 12.09
N VAL A 64 0.11 -13.02 10.77
CA VAL A 64 -1.00 -12.49 9.96
C VAL A 64 -2.20 -13.44 10.02
N ARG A 65 -1.94 -14.75 9.98
CA ARG A 65 -2.96 -15.79 10.11
C ARG A 65 -3.75 -15.67 11.41
N LEU A 66 -3.12 -15.32 12.54
CA LEU A 66 -3.83 -15.12 13.81
C LEU A 66 -4.82 -13.97 13.75
N VAL A 67 -4.45 -12.88 13.08
CA VAL A 67 -5.35 -11.74 12.86
C VAL A 67 -6.51 -12.17 11.96
N VAL A 68 -6.23 -12.86 10.85
CA VAL A 68 -7.26 -13.34 9.92
C VAL A 68 -8.23 -14.31 10.60
N ASP A 69 -7.75 -15.25 11.41
CA ASP A 69 -8.61 -16.16 12.17
C ASP A 69 -9.51 -15.38 13.16
N ALA A 70 -8.96 -14.39 13.87
CA ALA A 70 -9.76 -13.53 14.76
C ALA A 70 -10.84 -12.72 14.01
N LEU A 71 -10.54 -12.24 12.80
CA LEU A 71 -11.52 -11.55 11.94
C LEU A 71 -12.63 -12.49 11.46
N TRP A 72 -12.28 -13.72 11.05
CA TRP A 72 -13.26 -14.75 10.69
C TRP A 72 -14.18 -15.13 11.85
N GLU A 73 -13.61 -15.37 13.04
CA GLU A 73 -14.35 -15.66 14.27
C GLU A 73 -15.24 -14.49 14.72
N GLY A 74 -14.82 -13.25 14.43
CA GLY A 74 -15.60 -12.04 14.62
C GLY A 74 -16.77 -11.90 13.64
N GLY A 75 -16.81 -12.68 12.57
CA GLY A 75 -17.87 -12.66 11.56
C GLY A 75 -17.59 -11.80 10.33
N ALA A 76 -16.35 -11.32 10.14
CA ALA A 76 -15.94 -10.56 8.97
C ALA A 76 -15.58 -11.43 7.76
N ASN A 77 -15.38 -10.78 6.61
CA ASN A 77 -14.78 -11.33 5.41
C ASN A 77 -13.41 -10.65 5.18
N PRO A 78 -12.33 -11.18 5.76
CA PRO A 78 -10.99 -10.59 5.64
C PRO A 78 -10.33 -10.89 4.29
N PHE A 79 -9.55 -9.94 3.80
CA PHE A 79 -8.62 -10.14 2.68
C PHE A 79 -7.30 -9.42 2.96
N LEU A 80 -6.19 -10.00 2.50
CA LEU A 80 -4.88 -9.35 2.59
C LEU A 80 -4.73 -8.36 1.45
N THR A 81 -4.12 -7.20 1.70
CA THR A 81 -3.95 -6.21 0.65
C THR A 81 -2.70 -5.36 0.75
N ASP A 82 -2.21 -4.95 -0.41
CA ASP A 82 -1.18 -3.95 -0.66
C ASP A 82 -1.47 -3.31 -2.03
N SER A 83 -0.78 -2.23 -2.38
CA SER A 83 -0.88 -1.62 -3.71
C SER A 83 0.49 -1.62 -4.40
N ASN A 84 0.50 -1.60 -5.74
CA ASN A 84 1.71 -1.80 -6.55
C ASN A 84 2.81 -0.74 -6.36
N THR A 85 4.08 -1.13 -6.34
CA THR A 85 5.19 -0.19 -6.10
C THR A 85 5.43 0.74 -7.28
N LEU A 86 5.86 1.98 -7.01
CA LEU A 86 6.26 2.92 -8.07
C LEU A 86 7.55 2.48 -8.77
N TYR A 87 8.50 1.96 -7.99
CA TYR A 87 9.80 1.53 -8.47
C TYR A 87 9.73 0.14 -9.13
N ILE A 88 10.74 -0.14 -9.96
CA ILE A 88 10.91 -1.42 -10.63
C ILE A 88 11.31 -2.47 -9.59
N GLY A 89 10.49 -3.51 -9.50
CA GLY A 89 10.66 -4.59 -8.54
C GLY A 89 9.59 -5.63 -8.76
N THR A 90 9.54 -6.63 -7.88
CA THR A 90 8.61 -7.73 -8.02
C THR A 90 7.17 -7.38 -7.63
N ARG A 91 6.96 -6.19 -7.06
CA ARG A 91 5.65 -5.63 -6.73
C ARG A 91 5.16 -4.54 -7.69
N LEU A 92 5.75 -4.44 -8.88
CA LEU A 92 5.45 -3.38 -9.85
C LEU A 92 4.01 -3.49 -10.44
N ASN A 93 3.52 -4.70 -10.67
CA ASN A 93 2.17 -4.94 -11.17
C ASN A 93 1.53 -6.11 -10.40
N ALA A 94 0.22 -6.27 -10.51
CA ALA A 94 -0.49 -7.24 -9.66
C ALA A 94 -0.04 -8.69 -9.91
N VAL A 95 0.33 -9.07 -11.13
CA VAL A 95 0.72 -10.46 -11.45
C VAL A 95 2.02 -10.82 -10.73
N SER A 96 3.06 -9.98 -10.89
CA SER A 96 4.33 -10.20 -10.21
C SER A 96 4.17 -10.06 -8.69
N HIS A 97 3.36 -9.09 -8.25
CA HIS A 97 3.13 -8.80 -6.83
C HIS A 97 2.43 -9.96 -6.12
N LEU A 98 1.38 -10.52 -6.71
CA LEU A 98 0.70 -11.71 -6.20
C LEU A 98 1.65 -12.91 -6.14
N THR A 99 2.46 -13.10 -7.19
CA THR A 99 3.48 -14.17 -7.21
C THR A 99 4.45 -14.01 -6.04
N THR A 100 4.98 -12.80 -5.81
CA THR A 100 5.86 -12.51 -4.68
C THR A 100 5.17 -12.72 -3.33
N ALA A 101 3.92 -12.30 -3.18
CA ALA A 101 3.17 -12.52 -1.95
C ALA A 101 3.01 -14.02 -1.66
N ILE A 102 2.69 -14.82 -2.67
CA ILE A 102 2.57 -16.28 -2.54
C ILE A 102 3.92 -16.92 -2.20
N GLU A 103 4.99 -16.56 -2.92
CA GLU A 103 6.36 -17.05 -2.67
C GLU A 103 6.84 -16.70 -1.24
N ASN A 104 6.45 -15.54 -0.71
CA ASN A 104 6.74 -15.10 0.66
C ASN A 104 5.80 -15.71 1.73
N GLY A 105 4.93 -16.65 1.35
CA GLY A 105 4.10 -17.43 2.26
C GLY A 105 2.73 -16.82 2.58
N PHE A 106 2.29 -15.79 1.85
CA PHE A 106 0.95 -15.20 2.01
C PHE A 106 -0.14 -15.92 1.19
N ALA A 107 0.13 -17.15 0.76
CA ALA A 107 -0.83 -17.98 0.06
C ALA A 107 -2.09 -18.23 0.91
N TYR A 108 -3.24 -18.36 0.26
CA TYR A 108 -4.53 -18.62 0.94
C TYR A 108 -4.46 -19.83 1.87
N ALA A 109 -3.80 -20.91 1.45
CA ALA A 109 -3.65 -22.13 2.25
C ALA A 109 -2.92 -21.90 3.59
N VAL A 110 -2.05 -20.88 3.66
CA VAL A 110 -1.31 -20.53 4.88
C VAL A 110 -2.13 -19.56 5.73
N VAL A 111 -2.57 -18.45 5.12
CA VAL A 111 -3.14 -17.30 5.86
C VAL A 111 -4.66 -17.31 5.96
N ARG A 112 -5.37 -18.14 5.19
CA ARG A 112 -6.84 -18.24 5.12
C ARG A 112 -7.55 -16.93 4.73
N ALA A 113 -6.87 -16.08 3.97
CA ALA A 113 -7.45 -14.90 3.35
C ALA A 113 -6.93 -14.78 1.92
N PRO A 114 -7.77 -14.34 0.97
CA PRO A 114 -7.31 -14.04 -0.38
C PRO A 114 -6.41 -12.81 -0.37
N VAL A 115 -5.46 -12.75 -1.30
CA VAL A 115 -4.64 -11.57 -1.55
C VAL A 115 -5.29 -10.76 -2.65
N VAL A 116 -5.53 -9.48 -2.40
CA VAL A 116 -6.08 -8.52 -3.37
C VAL A 116 -5.12 -7.35 -3.50
N ILE A 117 -4.63 -7.11 -4.72
CA ILE A 117 -3.82 -5.93 -5.01
C ILE A 117 -4.75 -4.74 -5.24
N ALA A 118 -4.71 -3.79 -4.31
CA ALA A 118 -5.80 -2.84 -4.13
C ALA A 118 -6.01 -1.85 -5.28
N ASP A 119 -4.95 -1.60 -6.05
CA ASP A 119 -4.93 -0.64 -7.16
C ASP A 119 -5.00 -1.33 -8.55
N GLY A 120 -5.40 -2.59 -8.58
CA GLY A 120 -5.63 -3.33 -9.82
C GLY A 120 -4.36 -3.79 -10.53
N LEU A 121 -4.50 -4.27 -11.77
CA LEU A 121 -3.41 -4.93 -12.51
C LEU A 121 -2.17 -4.05 -12.67
N LEU A 122 -2.37 -2.78 -13.08
CA LEU A 122 -1.29 -1.84 -13.39
C LEU A 122 -1.22 -0.65 -12.41
N GLY A 123 -2.03 -0.65 -11.35
CA GLY A 123 -2.08 0.45 -10.38
C GLY A 123 -3.05 1.60 -10.75
N LYS A 124 -4.02 1.34 -11.64
CA LYS A 124 -5.00 2.33 -12.13
C LYS A 124 -6.35 2.32 -11.40
N SER A 125 -6.65 1.27 -10.63
CA SER A 125 -7.92 1.19 -9.92
C SER A 125 -7.86 2.10 -8.70
N GLU A 126 -8.42 3.29 -8.83
CA GLU A 126 -8.32 4.34 -7.82
C GLU A 126 -9.66 5.04 -7.58
N VAL A 127 -9.78 5.62 -6.39
CA VAL A 127 -10.90 6.47 -5.98
C VAL A 127 -10.33 7.78 -5.49
N GLU A 128 -10.92 8.88 -5.97
CA GLU A 128 -10.63 10.23 -5.51
C GLU A 128 -11.37 10.50 -4.20
N VAL A 129 -10.64 10.94 -3.17
CA VAL A 129 -11.21 11.30 -1.88
C VAL A 129 -10.82 12.73 -1.54
N GLU A 130 -11.82 13.60 -1.42
CA GLU A 130 -11.65 14.99 -1.00
C GLU A 130 -11.30 15.05 0.49
N ILE A 131 -10.22 15.78 0.82
CA ILE A 131 -9.72 15.92 2.21
C ILE A 131 -9.49 17.37 2.63
N ASN A 132 -9.41 18.30 1.67
CA ASN A 132 -9.26 19.74 1.89
C ASN A 132 -8.15 20.09 2.90
N LYS A 133 -6.93 19.62 2.63
CA LYS A 133 -5.74 19.85 3.44
C LYS A 133 -4.69 20.70 2.71
N GLU A 134 -3.58 20.98 3.40
CA GLU A 134 -2.55 21.94 2.98
C GLU A 134 -1.87 21.48 1.69
N GLN A 135 -1.51 20.20 1.60
CA GLN A 135 -0.81 19.65 0.44
C GLN A 135 -1.77 19.18 -0.65
N PHE A 136 -2.93 18.64 -0.26
CA PHE A 136 -3.91 18.09 -1.20
C PHE A 136 -5.34 18.51 -0.86
N GLN A 137 -6.07 18.97 -1.88
CA GLN A 137 -7.53 19.03 -1.81
C GLN A 137 -8.14 17.64 -1.95
N THR A 138 -7.57 16.79 -2.80
CA THR A 138 -8.02 15.42 -3.07
C THR A 138 -6.83 14.46 -3.10
N VAL A 139 -7.03 13.25 -2.58
CA VAL A 139 -6.05 12.15 -2.62
C VAL A 139 -6.56 10.96 -3.44
N PHE A 140 -5.64 10.19 -4.01
CA PHE A 140 -5.97 9.03 -4.87
C PHE A 140 -5.69 7.73 -4.12
N LEU A 141 -6.77 7.08 -3.65
CA LEU A 141 -6.68 5.84 -2.88
C LEU A 141 -6.89 4.62 -3.76
N ALA A 142 -6.25 3.52 -3.43
CA ALA A 142 -6.43 2.24 -4.10
C ALA A 142 -7.88 1.74 -3.90
N GLN A 143 -8.55 1.39 -5.00
CA GLN A 143 -10.00 1.18 -5.02
C GLN A 143 -10.47 0.07 -4.05
N ALA A 144 -9.86 -1.12 -4.09
CA ALA A 144 -10.32 -2.22 -3.23
C ALA A 144 -10.10 -1.91 -1.74
N LEU A 145 -9.04 -1.13 -1.42
CA LEU A 145 -8.83 -0.66 -0.06
C LEU A 145 -9.90 0.35 0.33
N HIS A 146 -10.27 1.30 -0.55
CA HIS A 146 -11.37 2.24 -0.31
C HIS A 146 -12.71 1.53 -0.09
N GLU A 147 -13.00 0.49 -0.88
CA GLU A 147 -14.23 -0.30 -0.81
C GLU A 147 -14.39 -1.11 0.48
N ALA A 148 -13.29 -1.50 1.14
CA ALA A 148 -13.35 -2.20 2.42
C ALA A 148 -14.07 -1.37 3.49
N GLU A 149 -14.96 -1.99 4.26
CA GLU A 149 -15.72 -1.33 5.33
C GLU A 149 -14.88 -1.07 6.58
N GLY A 150 -13.78 -1.80 6.74
CA GLY A 150 -12.83 -1.63 7.83
C GLY A 150 -11.45 -2.10 7.43
N MET A 151 -10.47 -1.83 8.29
CA MET A 151 -9.08 -2.16 8.03
C MET A 151 -8.33 -2.53 9.30
N VAL A 152 -7.42 -3.48 9.20
CA VAL A 152 -6.37 -3.76 10.18
C VAL A 152 -5.04 -3.50 9.48
N VAL A 153 -4.19 -2.66 10.05
CA VAL A 153 -2.87 -2.37 9.48
C VAL A 153 -1.85 -3.17 10.26
N MET A 154 -1.25 -4.16 9.61
CA MET A 154 -0.16 -4.93 10.18
C MET A 154 1.15 -4.37 9.66
N SER A 155 1.95 -3.83 10.57
CA SER A 155 3.24 -3.21 10.26
C SER A 155 4.36 -3.87 11.04
N HIS A 156 5.57 -3.70 10.53
CA HIS A 156 6.79 -4.06 11.23
C HIS A 156 7.69 -2.82 11.22
N PHE A 157 8.48 -2.69 12.27
CA PHE A 157 9.38 -1.57 12.39
C PHE A 157 10.51 -1.68 11.35
N LYS A 158 10.68 -0.63 10.55
CA LYS A 158 11.77 -0.54 9.57
C LYS A 158 12.19 0.92 9.40
N LEU A 159 13.49 1.20 9.36
CA LEU A 159 13.98 2.52 8.96
C LEU A 159 13.76 2.77 7.46
N HIS A 160 13.42 4.00 7.10
CA HIS A 160 13.22 4.42 5.72
C HIS A 160 13.89 5.76 5.45
N GLU A 161 14.64 5.84 4.35
CA GLU A 161 15.53 6.97 4.01
C GLU A 161 14.82 8.33 4.08
N MET A 162 13.64 8.47 3.45
CA MET A 162 12.86 9.72 3.51
C MET A 162 11.79 9.74 4.60
N GLY A 163 11.40 8.56 5.11
CA GLY A 163 10.26 8.44 6.02
C GLY A 163 10.63 8.48 7.49
N GLY A 164 11.93 8.41 7.80
CA GLY A 164 12.43 8.11 9.15
C GLY A 164 12.06 6.67 9.53
N PHE A 165 10.85 6.50 10.05
CA PHE A 165 10.31 5.21 10.47
C PHE A 165 9.17 4.75 9.53
N GLY A 166 9.27 3.51 9.08
CA GLY A 166 8.15 2.74 8.55
C GLY A 166 7.36 2.14 9.72
N GLY A 167 6.03 2.22 9.61
CA GLY A 167 5.04 1.74 10.56
C GLY A 167 3.65 1.88 9.95
N ALA A 168 2.58 1.83 10.73
CA ALA A 168 1.24 1.81 10.17
C ALA A 168 0.84 3.04 9.37
N LEU A 169 1.20 4.25 9.81
CA LEU A 169 0.82 5.45 9.07
C LEU A 169 1.42 5.45 7.67
N LYS A 170 2.69 5.04 7.53
CA LYS A 170 3.32 4.88 6.23
C LYS A 170 2.70 3.74 5.43
N ASN A 171 2.46 2.60 6.07
CA ASN A 171 1.89 1.42 5.41
C ASN A 171 0.48 1.72 4.86
N MET A 172 -0.32 2.43 5.64
CA MET A 172 -1.65 2.92 5.27
C MET A 172 -1.58 4.00 4.19
N ALA A 173 -0.76 5.04 4.36
CA ALA A 173 -0.67 6.14 3.40
C ALA A 173 -0.09 5.69 2.07
N MET A 174 1.10 5.09 2.10
CA MET A 174 1.82 4.71 0.90
C MET A 174 1.22 3.45 0.27
N GLY A 175 0.96 2.41 1.08
CA GLY A 175 0.37 1.17 0.58
C GLY A 175 -1.14 1.23 0.38
N GLY A 176 -1.81 2.30 0.83
CA GLY A 176 -3.23 2.55 0.54
C GLY A 176 -3.46 3.51 -0.63
N ALA A 177 -2.41 4.19 -1.09
CA ALA A 177 -2.48 5.03 -2.29
C ALA A 177 -2.42 4.20 -3.57
N SER A 178 -3.07 4.70 -4.62
CA SER A 178 -2.86 4.21 -5.99
C SER A 178 -1.46 4.58 -6.50
N ARG A 179 -1.11 4.14 -7.71
CA ARG A 179 0.15 4.54 -8.34
C ARG A 179 0.25 6.06 -8.51
N LYS A 180 -0.81 6.73 -8.99
CA LYS A 180 -0.89 8.19 -9.08
C LYS A 180 -0.75 8.83 -7.70
N GLY A 181 -1.43 8.29 -6.68
CA GLY A 181 -1.35 8.83 -5.33
C GLY A 181 0.03 8.71 -4.68
N LYS A 182 0.73 7.60 -4.93
CA LYS A 182 2.13 7.43 -4.51
C LYS A 182 3.05 8.42 -5.22
N MET A 183 2.83 8.67 -6.51
CA MET A 183 3.63 9.64 -7.27
C MET A 183 3.45 11.03 -6.69
N ALA A 184 2.21 11.45 -6.42
CA ALA A 184 1.89 12.74 -5.81
C ALA A 184 2.57 12.94 -4.43
N GLN A 185 2.73 11.86 -3.65
CA GLN A 185 3.46 11.90 -2.38
C GLN A 185 4.96 12.16 -2.55
N HIS A 186 5.58 11.67 -3.63
CA HIS A 186 7.03 11.68 -3.82
C HIS A 186 7.56 12.74 -4.79
N SER A 187 6.70 13.28 -5.65
CA SER A 187 7.13 14.21 -6.68
C SER A 187 5.98 15.11 -7.12
N ASN A 188 6.32 16.35 -7.48
CA ASN A 188 5.42 17.31 -8.13
C ASN A 188 5.71 17.46 -9.62
N ILE A 189 6.61 16.65 -10.18
CA ILE A 189 7.04 16.75 -11.58
C ILE A 189 6.95 15.41 -12.27
N ALA A 190 6.88 15.48 -13.60
CA ALA A 190 6.79 14.32 -14.45
C ALA A 190 7.97 13.35 -14.24
N PRO A 191 7.76 12.03 -14.44
CA PRO A 191 8.85 11.07 -14.53
C PRO A 191 9.89 11.47 -15.59
N MET A 192 11.10 10.96 -15.44
CA MET A 192 12.22 11.23 -16.34
C MET A 192 12.62 9.98 -17.11
N VAL A 193 12.87 10.13 -18.41
CA VAL A 193 13.40 9.06 -19.27
C VAL A 193 14.92 9.09 -19.23
N THR A 194 15.55 7.94 -18.99
CA THR A 194 17.00 7.78 -19.14
C THR A 194 17.33 7.60 -20.63
N GLU A 195 17.48 8.71 -21.35
CA GLU A 195 17.63 8.72 -22.82
C GLU A 195 18.71 7.76 -23.34
N LYS A 196 19.87 7.71 -22.66
CA LYS A 196 21.01 6.84 -23.03
C LYS A 196 20.66 5.36 -23.08
N LYS A 197 19.68 4.91 -22.31
CA LYS A 197 19.25 3.50 -22.24
C LYS A 197 17.94 3.26 -22.99
N CYS A 198 17.20 4.32 -23.31
CA CYS A 198 15.93 4.22 -23.99
C CYS A 198 16.12 3.63 -25.40
N THR A 199 15.36 2.59 -25.72
CA THR A 199 15.43 1.91 -27.02
C THR A 199 14.56 2.56 -28.09
N GLY A 200 13.65 3.47 -27.70
CA GLY A 200 12.68 4.07 -28.63
C GLY A 200 11.50 3.18 -28.99
N CYS A 201 11.25 2.10 -28.23
CA CYS A 201 10.20 1.11 -28.56
C CYS A 201 8.76 1.63 -28.57
N GLY A 202 8.47 2.80 -27.98
CA GLY A 202 7.15 3.41 -28.03
C GLY A 202 6.10 2.87 -27.06
N GLU A 203 6.40 1.83 -26.26
CA GLU A 203 5.41 1.25 -25.33
C GLU A 203 4.83 2.26 -24.32
N CYS A 204 5.66 3.19 -23.84
CA CYS A 204 5.17 4.25 -22.95
C CYS A 204 4.23 5.25 -23.65
N VAL A 205 4.36 5.41 -24.97
CA VAL A 205 3.54 6.32 -25.78
C VAL A 205 2.13 5.75 -25.90
N THR A 206 2.00 4.46 -26.26
CA THR A 206 0.70 3.79 -26.44
C THR A 206 -0.13 3.73 -25.16
N HIS A 207 0.55 3.73 -24.00
CA HIS A 207 -0.08 3.70 -22.69
C HIS A 207 -0.39 5.09 -22.09
N CYS A 208 0.09 6.18 -22.69
CA CYS A 208 -0.15 7.52 -22.16
C CYS A 208 -1.52 8.05 -22.58
N ALA A 209 -2.53 7.85 -21.74
CA ALA A 209 -3.92 8.28 -22.01
C ALA A 209 -4.11 9.79 -22.23
N VAL A 210 -3.15 10.61 -21.76
CA VAL A 210 -3.17 12.08 -21.93
C VAL A 210 -2.19 12.56 -23.01
N GLU A 211 -1.59 11.64 -23.76
CA GLU A 211 -0.68 11.95 -24.88
C GLU A 211 0.52 12.83 -24.50
N ALA A 212 0.94 12.79 -23.23
CA ALA A 212 2.09 13.55 -22.74
C ALA A 212 3.45 12.98 -23.21
N ILE A 213 3.48 11.79 -23.83
CA ILE A 213 4.72 11.11 -24.21
C ILE A 213 4.77 10.97 -25.73
N HIS A 214 5.88 11.37 -26.33
CA HIS A 214 6.15 11.20 -27.76
C HIS A 214 7.59 10.71 -27.98
N LEU A 215 7.88 10.17 -29.18
CA LEU A 215 9.24 9.88 -29.59
C LEU A 215 9.83 11.13 -30.25
N ASN A 216 10.99 11.57 -29.78
CA ASN A 216 11.74 12.65 -30.41
C ASN A 216 12.16 12.21 -31.84
N PRO A 217 11.81 12.96 -32.89
CA PRO A 217 12.12 12.57 -34.27
C PRO A 217 13.62 12.48 -34.59
N GLU A 218 14.46 13.25 -33.91
CA GLU A 218 15.91 13.28 -34.14
C GLU A 218 16.63 12.15 -33.40
N THR A 219 16.24 11.88 -32.15
CA THR A 219 16.94 10.90 -31.30
C THR A 219 16.25 9.53 -31.25
N GLY A 220 15.00 9.46 -31.69
CA GLY A 220 14.13 8.29 -31.56
C GLY A 220 13.79 7.94 -30.10
N LYS A 221 14.09 8.80 -29.13
CA LYS A 221 13.90 8.52 -27.69
C LYS A 221 12.57 9.06 -27.19
N ALA A 222 11.98 8.37 -26.23
CA ALA A 222 10.78 8.84 -25.55
C ALA A 222 11.07 10.12 -24.75
N VAL A 223 10.21 11.12 -24.93
CA VAL A 223 10.22 12.41 -24.22
C VAL A 223 8.86 12.60 -23.56
N ILE A 224 8.86 13.07 -22.31
CA ILE A 224 7.65 13.33 -21.53
C ILE A 224 7.47 14.85 -21.43
N ASP A 225 6.35 15.36 -21.91
CA ASP A 225 5.96 16.77 -21.71
C ASP A 225 5.42 16.96 -20.28
N PRO A 226 6.14 17.69 -19.41
CA PRO A 226 5.72 17.89 -18.04
C PRO A 226 4.47 18.77 -17.90
N LYS A 227 4.08 19.54 -18.93
CA LYS A 227 2.90 20.40 -18.89
C LYS A 227 1.60 19.62 -19.11
N ILE A 228 1.67 18.51 -19.84
CA ILE A 228 0.54 17.64 -20.14
C ILE A 228 0.47 16.47 -19.15
N CYS A 229 1.64 16.02 -18.65
CA CYS A 229 1.73 14.89 -17.74
C CYS A 229 0.94 15.10 -16.45
N VAL A 230 0.00 14.19 -16.19
CA VAL A 230 -0.82 14.18 -14.96
C VAL A 230 -0.22 13.36 -13.80
N GLY A 231 1.02 12.89 -13.95
CA GLY A 231 1.73 12.16 -12.88
C GLY A 231 1.17 10.77 -12.55
N CYS A 232 0.45 10.10 -13.46
CA CYS A 232 -0.12 8.76 -13.21
C CYS A 232 0.92 7.64 -13.04
N ALA A 233 2.16 7.88 -13.48
CA ALA A 233 3.31 6.97 -13.37
C ALA A 233 3.13 5.58 -14.04
N GLU A 234 2.16 5.44 -14.95
CA GLU A 234 1.93 4.20 -15.72
C GLU A 234 3.12 3.87 -16.63
N CYS A 235 3.71 4.89 -17.27
CA CYS A 235 4.85 4.74 -18.17
C CYS A 235 6.03 3.99 -17.51
N ILE A 236 6.20 4.13 -16.19
CA ILE A 236 7.21 3.41 -15.41
C ILE A 236 6.90 1.91 -15.34
N ALA A 237 5.62 1.54 -15.19
CA ALA A 237 5.20 0.14 -15.07
C ALA A 237 5.29 -0.63 -16.39
N VAL A 238 5.02 0.05 -17.50
CA VAL A 238 4.91 -0.58 -18.83
C VAL A 238 6.23 -0.57 -19.59
N CYS A 239 7.22 0.23 -19.19
CA CYS A 239 8.51 0.27 -19.86
C CYS A 239 9.23 -1.09 -19.69
N PRO A 240 9.38 -1.89 -20.77
CA PRO A 240 9.93 -3.24 -20.64
C PRO A 240 11.43 -3.23 -20.29
N TYR A 241 12.09 -2.10 -20.50
CA TYR A 241 13.51 -1.89 -20.23
C TYR A 241 13.77 -1.10 -18.93
N GLY A 242 12.72 -0.67 -18.23
CA GLY A 242 12.87 0.03 -16.94
C GLY A 242 13.58 1.40 -17.03
N ASN A 243 13.45 2.10 -18.16
CA ASN A 243 14.21 3.32 -18.44
C ASN A 243 13.50 4.61 -18.02
N ILE A 244 12.30 4.52 -17.44
CA ILE A 244 11.54 5.67 -16.95
C ILE A 244 11.60 5.64 -15.42
N GLN A 245 12.02 6.75 -14.82
CA GLN A 245 12.29 6.85 -13.39
C GLN A 245 11.52 8.00 -12.75
N ILE A 246 11.27 7.87 -11.45
CA ILE A 246 10.64 8.91 -10.64
C ILE A 246 11.68 9.99 -10.37
N ASN A 247 11.26 11.24 -10.42
CA ASN A 247 12.08 12.34 -9.97
C ASN A 247 11.87 12.56 -8.47
N TRP A 248 12.81 12.06 -7.65
CA TRP A 248 12.76 12.13 -6.19
C TRP A 248 13.15 13.52 -5.68
N ASN A 249 12.37 14.54 -6.02
CA ASN A 249 12.69 15.94 -5.76
C ASN A 249 11.97 16.53 -4.53
N GLU A 250 11.11 15.76 -3.87
CA GLU A 250 10.35 16.24 -2.73
C GLU A 250 11.21 16.33 -1.47
N THR A 251 11.06 17.43 -0.73
CA THR A 251 11.80 17.59 0.53
C THR A 251 11.19 16.71 1.63
N ILE A 252 12.02 16.19 2.55
CA ILE A 252 11.56 15.31 3.63
C ILE A 252 10.37 15.91 4.42
N PRO A 253 10.38 17.20 4.85
CA PRO A 253 9.25 17.75 5.60
C PRO A 253 7.94 17.75 4.80
N VAL A 254 8.00 18.08 3.51
CA VAL A 254 6.83 18.11 2.63
C VAL A 254 6.35 16.68 2.35
N PHE A 255 7.26 15.75 2.06
CA PHE A 255 6.96 14.33 1.89
C PHE A 255 6.22 13.76 3.10
N LEU A 256 6.68 14.06 4.33
CA LEU A 256 6.03 13.60 5.55
C LEU A 256 4.61 14.20 5.71
N LYS A 257 4.43 15.50 5.44
CA LYS A 257 3.09 16.13 5.45
C LYS A 257 2.16 15.46 4.45
N LYS A 258 2.61 15.29 3.20
CA LYS A 258 1.87 14.62 2.13
C LYS A 258 1.45 13.20 2.55
N MET A 259 2.38 12.43 3.11
CA MET A 259 2.10 11.08 3.61
C MET A 259 1.04 11.09 4.72
N MET A 260 1.09 12.05 5.65
CA MET A 260 0.06 12.17 6.70
C MET A 260 -1.31 12.56 6.15
N GLU A 261 -1.37 13.40 5.12
CA GLU A 261 -2.62 13.74 4.44
C GLU A 261 -3.23 12.55 3.70
N TYR A 262 -2.39 11.68 3.11
CA TYR A 262 -2.86 10.40 2.55
C TYR A 262 -3.38 9.45 3.63
N ALA A 263 -2.67 9.32 4.76
CA ALA A 263 -3.18 8.54 5.90
C ALA A 263 -4.54 9.10 6.37
N TYR A 264 -4.68 10.42 6.45
CA TYR A 264 -5.94 11.08 6.78
C TYR A 264 -7.06 10.75 5.78
N GLY A 265 -6.77 10.78 4.48
CA GLY A 265 -7.76 10.40 3.45
C GLY A 265 -8.21 8.95 3.56
N VAL A 266 -7.27 8.02 3.85
CA VAL A 266 -7.63 6.62 4.13
C VAL A 266 -8.54 6.54 5.37
N MET A 267 -8.21 7.23 6.46
CA MET A 267 -9.03 7.27 7.67
C MET A 267 -10.43 7.83 7.42
N LEU A 268 -10.53 8.91 6.65
CA LEU A 268 -11.79 9.57 6.30
C LEU A 268 -12.70 8.59 5.54
N SER A 269 -12.15 7.86 4.57
CA SER A 269 -12.90 6.87 3.78
C SER A 269 -13.53 5.73 4.59
N LYS A 270 -13.07 5.52 5.84
CA LYS A 270 -13.62 4.51 6.76
C LYS A 270 -14.62 5.08 7.75
N LYS A 271 -14.47 6.33 8.16
CA LYS A 271 -15.36 6.98 9.13
C LYS A 271 -16.80 7.04 8.63
N ASP A 272 -16.99 7.35 7.35
CA ASP A 272 -18.32 7.51 6.75
C ASP A 272 -19.09 6.19 6.58
N ARG A 273 -18.45 5.05 6.90
CA ARG A 273 -18.99 3.70 6.73
C ARG A 273 -19.23 2.98 8.06
N ASP A 274 -19.38 3.68 9.17
CA ASP A 274 -19.40 3.15 10.56
C ASP A 274 -18.14 2.30 10.90
N GLY A 275 -17.04 2.52 10.17
CA GLY A 275 -15.84 1.69 9.98
C GLY A 275 -15.08 1.24 11.23
N LEU A 276 -14.55 0.01 11.21
CA LEU A 276 -13.47 -0.42 12.12
C LEU A 276 -12.34 0.63 12.03
N ILE A 277 -12.06 1.30 13.16
CA ILE A 277 -10.86 2.13 13.33
C ILE A 277 -9.66 1.24 13.01
N PRO A 278 -8.68 1.67 12.21
CA PRO A 278 -7.51 0.87 11.94
C PRO A 278 -6.89 0.41 13.24
N VAL A 279 -6.94 -0.89 13.43
CA VAL A 279 -6.16 -1.54 14.46
C VAL A 279 -4.76 -1.62 13.89
N ASP A 280 -3.86 -0.89 14.51
CA ASP A 280 -2.45 -1.05 14.25
C ASP A 280 -1.91 -2.22 15.07
N LEU A 281 -1.29 -3.17 14.38
CA LEU A 281 -0.54 -4.26 14.98
C LEU A 281 0.89 -4.17 14.49
N ASP A 282 1.72 -3.48 15.27
CA ASP A 282 3.16 -3.47 15.10
C ASP A 282 3.74 -4.78 15.63
N VAL A 283 4.15 -5.64 14.70
CA VAL A 283 4.87 -6.88 14.99
C VAL A 283 6.35 -6.58 14.83
N ALA A 284 6.97 -6.07 15.90
CA ALA A 284 8.42 -5.91 16.00
C ALA A 284 9.12 -7.26 16.22
#